data_AF-A0A1C5S122-F1
#
_entry.id   AF-A0A1C5S122-F1
#
_cell.length_a   1.000
_cell.length_b   1.000
_cell.length_c   1.000
_cell.angle_alpha   90.00
_cell.angle_beta   90.00
_cell.angle_gamma   90.00
#
_symmetry.space_group_name_H-M   'P 1'
#
loop_
_entity.id
_entity.type
_entity.pdbx_description
1 polymer ?
#
loop_
_entity_poly.entity_id
_entity_poly.type
_entity_poly.pdbx_seq_one_letter_code
_entity_poly.pdbx_strand_id
1 'polypeptide(L)'
;MTEVRAVITQQEGTVSCNFEEVEAYIKDLLKEYDGAIFTEESKGYAKKELAKLRAEKKELNDNLRDAKKKYMAPWDTFEPNVKELINLFDEPITLIDGQVKAFEEDRIAQKKALIEAIYTELVGDLADIIPLERIYNPKWENATTKEKAIREEVLAQATAARIALDTIRGMRSDAESKALDVYKQTLSLPEAISCINAYEAQKAEILRKEQERQREEELERIRREEREKLEAERKALEEREAQRRAAEEALEEQRRQLEAEKQAAVEHARETGAQEVIESLTPDTEEDTQLYEYRVALSKKGKEAFEMYLDSVGIDWEMI
;
A
#
# COMPACT_ATOMS: atom_id res chain seq x y z
N MET A 1 41.60 -58.60 17.26
CA MET A 1 40.84 -59.06 18.44
C MET A 1 39.86 -60.12 17.97
N THR A 2 39.84 -61.28 18.63
CA THR A 2 38.84 -62.32 18.41
C THR A 2 37.53 -61.88 19.07
N GLU A 3 36.47 -61.76 18.29
CA GLU A 3 35.13 -61.37 18.77
C GLU A 3 34.56 -62.51 19.61
N VAL A 4 34.65 -62.42 20.94
CA VAL A 4 34.06 -63.42 21.85
C VAL A 4 32.59 -63.09 22.03
N ARG A 5 31.71 -64.02 21.66
CA ARG A 5 30.26 -63.89 21.81
C ARG A 5 29.80 -64.63 23.07
N ALA A 6 28.95 -63.99 23.88
CA ALA A 6 28.33 -64.66 25.01
C ALA A 6 27.38 -65.77 24.51
N VAL A 7 27.64 -67.01 24.91
CA VAL A 7 26.76 -68.16 24.63
C VAL A 7 26.08 -68.52 25.94
N ILE A 8 24.80 -68.18 26.06
CA ILE A 8 23.98 -68.53 27.22
C ILE A 8 23.34 -69.88 26.96
N THR A 9 23.74 -70.90 27.73
CA THR A 9 23.13 -72.23 27.70
C THR A 9 22.23 -72.41 28.91
N GLN A 10 20.95 -72.72 28.67
CA GLN A 10 19.98 -73.05 29.71
C GLN A 10 19.49 -74.47 29.46
N GLN A 11 19.50 -75.31 30.50
CA GLN A 11 18.85 -76.62 30.47
C GLN A 11 17.43 -76.49 31.04
N GLU A 12 16.47 -77.23 30.48
CA GLU A 12 15.08 -77.24 30.93
C GLU A 12 15.01 -77.69 32.40
N GLY A 13 14.56 -76.79 33.28
CA GLY A 13 14.31 -77.15 34.66
C GLY A 13 12.90 -77.75 34.79
N THR A 14 12.83 -79.05 35.05
CA THR A 14 11.56 -79.75 35.30
C THR A 14 11.26 -79.76 36.79
N VAL A 15 10.11 -79.21 37.18
CA VAL A 15 9.56 -79.34 38.54
C VAL A 15 8.49 -80.43 38.51
N SER A 16 8.74 -81.57 39.15
CA SER A 16 7.78 -82.67 39.27
C SER A 16 7.20 -82.75 40.68
N CYS A 17 5.96 -83.22 40.77
CA CYS A 17 5.24 -83.46 42.02
C CYS A 17 4.42 -84.75 41.86
N ASN A 18 4.21 -85.48 42.96
CA ASN A 18 3.32 -86.64 43.03
C ASN A 18 1.85 -86.21 43.09
N PHE A 19 1.41 -85.45 42.07
CA PHE A 19 0.08 -84.82 42.03
C PHE A 19 -1.06 -85.82 42.24
N GLU A 20 -1.00 -87.00 41.61
CA GLU A 20 -2.05 -88.01 41.73
C GLU A 20 -2.19 -88.55 43.16
N GLU A 21 -1.06 -88.76 43.85
CA GLU A 21 -1.05 -89.23 45.24
C GLU A 21 -1.55 -88.16 46.21
N VAL A 22 -1.10 -86.91 46.04
CA VAL A 22 -1.50 -85.77 46.87
C VAL A 22 -2.98 -85.44 46.66
N GLU A 23 -3.46 -85.48 45.41
CA GLU A 23 -4.86 -85.25 45.09
C GLU A 23 -5.76 -86.36 45.65
N ALA A 24 -5.34 -87.62 45.56
CA ALA A 24 -6.07 -88.75 46.14
C ALA A 24 -6.17 -88.62 47.67
N TYR A 25 -5.07 -88.30 48.36
CA TYR A 25 -5.06 -88.05 49.80
C TYR A 25 -5.97 -86.89 50.21
N ILE A 26 -5.89 -85.74 49.52
CA ILE A 26 -6.73 -84.58 49.82
C ILE A 26 -8.21 -84.92 49.61
N LYS A 27 -8.55 -85.60 48.51
CA LYS A 27 -9.94 -86.01 48.23
C LYS A 27 -10.47 -86.99 49.28
N ASP A 28 -9.63 -87.92 49.75
CA ASP A 28 -10.03 -88.88 50.77
C ASP A 28 -10.24 -88.21 52.14
N LEU A 29 -9.31 -87.35 52.54
CA LEU A 29 -9.41 -86.55 53.78
C LEU A 29 -10.65 -85.65 53.77
N LEU A 30 -11.01 -85.06 52.62
CA LEU A 30 -12.17 -84.18 52.51
C LEU A 30 -13.51 -84.91 52.53
N LYS A 31 -13.57 -86.20 52.15
CA LYS A 31 -14.80 -87.01 52.24
C LYS A 31 -15.28 -87.20 53.68
N GLU A 32 -14.37 -87.20 54.66
CA GLU A 32 -14.74 -87.30 56.08
C GLU A 32 -15.60 -86.11 56.56
N TYR A 33 -15.59 -85.00 55.81
CA TYR A 33 -16.36 -83.80 56.11
C TYR A 33 -17.61 -83.65 55.22
N ASP A 34 -17.80 -84.54 54.24
CA ASP A 34 -18.92 -84.48 53.30
C ASP A 34 -20.22 -84.93 54.02
N GLY A 35 -21.18 -84.02 54.15
CA GLY A 35 -22.42 -84.24 54.91
C GLY A 35 -22.33 -84.04 56.43
N ALA A 36 -21.19 -83.57 56.97
CA ALA A 36 -21.04 -83.31 58.40
C ALA A 36 -21.86 -82.08 58.87
N ILE A 37 -22.74 -82.27 59.86
CA ILE A 37 -23.51 -81.19 60.51
C ILE A 37 -22.92 -80.93 61.89
N PHE A 38 -22.21 -79.81 62.06
CA PHE A 38 -21.62 -79.43 63.34
C PHE A 38 -22.66 -78.72 64.24
N THR A 39 -22.84 -79.21 65.47
CA THR A 39 -23.73 -78.66 66.50
C THR A 39 -22.95 -77.88 67.57
N GLU A 40 -23.62 -77.26 68.55
CA GLU A 40 -22.94 -76.49 69.62
C GLU A 40 -21.95 -77.32 70.45
N GLU A 41 -22.29 -78.59 70.72
CA GLU A 41 -21.42 -79.51 71.47
C GLU A 41 -20.18 -79.95 70.67
N SER A 42 -20.26 -79.99 69.33
CA SER A 42 -19.14 -80.38 68.45
C SER A 42 -18.27 -79.20 68.00
N LYS A 43 -18.57 -77.96 68.41
CA LYS A 43 -17.87 -76.73 68.00
C LYS A 43 -16.37 -76.73 68.35
N GLY A 44 -16.00 -77.35 69.47
CA GLY A 44 -14.60 -77.50 69.88
C GLY A 44 -13.80 -78.42 68.95
N TYR A 45 -14.43 -79.50 68.48
CA TYR A 45 -13.85 -80.45 67.53
C TYR A 45 -13.73 -79.84 66.12
N ALA A 46 -14.80 -79.17 65.64
CA ALA A 46 -14.80 -78.48 64.35
C ALA A 46 -13.68 -77.43 64.22
N LYS A 47 -13.39 -76.68 65.30
CA LYS A 47 -12.29 -75.71 65.31
C LYS A 47 -10.91 -76.37 65.19
N LYS A 48 -10.72 -77.56 65.76
CA LYS A 48 -9.44 -78.29 65.67
C LYS A 48 -9.22 -78.84 64.27
N GLU A 49 -10.24 -79.44 63.65
CA GLU A 49 -10.12 -79.94 62.27
C GLU A 49 -9.95 -78.81 61.24
N LEU A 50 -10.64 -77.68 61.43
CA LEU A 50 -10.42 -76.49 60.59
C LEU A 50 -8.98 -75.95 60.70
N ALA A 51 -8.40 -75.99 61.90
CA ALA A 51 -7.00 -75.60 62.11
C ALA A 51 -6.03 -76.57 61.40
N LYS A 52 -6.33 -77.88 61.44
CA LYS A 52 -5.55 -78.92 60.74
C LYS A 52 -5.60 -78.74 59.22
N LEU A 53 -6.79 -78.60 58.62
CA LEU A 53 -6.96 -78.37 57.18
C LEU A 53 -6.27 -77.07 56.71
N ARG A 54 -6.31 -76.00 57.52
CA ARG A 54 -5.59 -74.75 57.23
C ARG A 54 -4.08 -74.93 57.30
N ALA A 55 -3.57 -75.75 58.22
CA ALA A 55 -2.15 -76.06 58.32
C ALA A 55 -1.66 -76.87 57.10
N GLU A 56 -2.38 -77.91 56.69
CA GLU A 56 -2.03 -78.73 55.52
C GLU A 56 -2.10 -77.92 54.21
N LYS A 57 -3.12 -77.05 54.04
CA LYS A 57 -3.18 -76.10 52.91
C LYS A 57 -2.00 -75.13 52.91
N LYS A 58 -1.56 -74.68 54.09
CA LYS A 58 -0.42 -73.77 54.22
C LYS A 58 0.88 -74.48 53.85
N GLU A 59 1.07 -75.72 54.29
CA GLU A 59 2.26 -76.53 53.98
C GLU A 59 2.42 -76.76 52.47
N LEU A 60 1.34 -77.10 51.76
CA LEU A 60 1.39 -77.24 50.29
C LEU A 60 1.75 -75.93 49.59
N ASN A 61 1.22 -74.80 50.08
CA ASN A 61 1.57 -73.48 49.54
C ASN A 61 3.03 -73.08 49.85
N ASP A 62 3.52 -73.40 51.05
CA ASP A 62 4.90 -73.14 51.44
C ASP A 62 5.86 -74.00 50.58
N ASN A 63 5.54 -75.27 50.35
CA ASN A 63 6.28 -76.16 49.45
C ASN A 63 6.32 -75.64 48.00
N LEU A 64 5.18 -75.17 47.47
CA LEU A 64 5.11 -74.54 46.15
C LEU A 64 6.01 -73.29 46.07
N ARG A 65 5.96 -72.43 47.09
CA ARG A 65 6.77 -71.21 47.15
C ARG A 65 8.26 -71.52 47.22
N ASP A 66 8.65 -72.52 48.01
CA ASP A 66 10.05 -72.90 48.18
C ASP A 66 10.59 -73.60 46.93
N ALA A 67 9.78 -74.40 46.23
CA ALA A 67 10.12 -74.95 44.92
C ALA A 67 10.34 -73.84 43.88
N LYS A 68 9.46 -72.82 43.83
CA LYS A 68 9.63 -71.64 42.96
C LYS A 68 10.92 -70.87 43.28
N LYS A 69 11.21 -70.65 44.57
CA LYS A 69 12.47 -69.98 44.99
C LYS A 69 13.69 -70.77 44.57
N LYS A 70 13.71 -72.09 44.75
CA LYS A 70 14.84 -72.95 44.33
C LYS A 70 15.00 -72.96 42.81
N TYR A 71 13.89 -72.96 42.07
CA TYR A 71 13.89 -72.91 40.61
C TYR A 71 14.41 -71.56 40.07
N MET A 72 14.04 -70.44 40.71
CA MET A 72 14.50 -69.10 40.32
C MET A 72 15.88 -68.76 40.84
N ALA A 73 16.38 -69.39 41.91
CA ALA A 73 17.67 -69.06 42.50
C ALA A 73 18.85 -69.04 41.50
N PRO A 74 19.01 -70.00 40.56
CA PRO A 74 20.04 -69.93 39.54
C PRO A 74 19.90 -68.69 38.63
N TRP A 75 18.67 -68.36 38.25
CA TRP A 75 18.37 -67.18 37.42
C TRP A 75 18.65 -65.87 38.19
N ASP A 76 18.18 -65.78 39.44
CA ASP A 76 18.38 -64.62 40.31
C ASP A 76 19.86 -64.36 40.59
N THR A 77 20.71 -65.40 40.54
CA THR A 77 22.18 -65.25 40.61
C THR A 77 22.84 -64.95 39.26
N PHE A 78 22.26 -65.40 38.15
CA PHE A 78 22.82 -65.26 36.81
C PHE A 78 22.51 -63.88 36.19
N GLU A 79 21.27 -63.42 36.31
CA GLU A 79 20.80 -62.16 35.73
C GLU A 79 21.63 -60.95 36.18
N PRO A 80 22.01 -60.78 37.48
CA PRO A 80 22.88 -59.70 37.90
C PRO A 80 24.25 -59.74 37.22
N ASN A 81 24.87 -60.91 37.08
CA ASN A 81 26.18 -61.05 36.41
C ASN A 81 26.11 -60.66 34.94
N VAL A 82 25.02 -61.01 34.25
CA VAL A 82 24.80 -60.58 32.86
C VAL A 82 24.54 -59.07 32.79
N LYS A 83 23.78 -58.50 33.73
CA LYS A 83 23.56 -57.06 33.81
C LYS A 83 24.85 -56.29 34.07
N GLU A 84 25.75 -56.79 34.92
CA GLU A 84 27.08 -56.20 35.11
C GLU A 84 27.87 -56.18 33.79
N LEU A 85 27.86 -57.28 33.03
CA LEU A 85 28.50 -57.34 31.72
C LEU A 85 27.87 -56.36 30.70
N ILE A 86 26.55 -56.17 30.75
CA ILE A 86 25.85 -55.17 29.92
C ILE A 86 26.27 -53.75 30.33
N ASN A 87 26.33 -53.46 31.63
CA ASN A 87 26.68 -52.13 32.13
C ASN A 87 28.11 -51.72 31.78
N LEU A 88 29.02 -52.66 31.52
CA LEU A 88 30.37 -52.36 31.02
C LEU A 88 30.35 -51.61 29.66
N PHE A 89 29.27 -51.71 28.89
CA PHE A 89 29.13 -50.98 27.63
C PHE A 89 28.67 -49.53 27.82
N ASP A 90 27.99 -49.21 28.93
CA ASP A 90 27.34 -47.92 29.12
C ASP A 90 28.34 -46.75 29.18
N GLU A 91 29.45 -46.92 29.90
CA GLU A 91 30.49 -45.89 30.03
C GLU A 91 31.16 -45.58 28.67
N PRO A 92 31.69 -46.57 27.92
CA PRO A 92 32.22 -46.33 26.58
C PRO A 92 31.19 -45.72 25.61
N ILE A 93 29.93 -46.20 25.63
CA ILE A 93 28.86 -45.66 24.78
C ILE A 93 28.63 -44.18 25.10
N THR A 94 28.51 -43.83 26.38
CA THR A 94 28.27 -42.45 26.83
C THR A 94 29.45 -41.55 26.47
N LEU A 95 30.68 -42.05 26.63
CA LEU A 95 31.90 -41.31 26.27
C LEU A 95 31.98 -41.06 24.77
N ILE A 96 31.71 -42.07 23.94
CA ILE A 96 31.73 -41.92 22.48
C ILE A 96 30.60 -40.99 22.01
N ASP A 97 29.38 -41.16 22.51
CA ASP A 97 28.24 -40.31 22.16
C ASP A 97 28.50 -38.84 22.55
N GLY A 98 29.06 -38.62 23.74
CA GLY A 98 29.48 -37.29 24.20
C GLY A 98 30.54 -36.66 23.29
N GLN A 99 31.56 -37.42 22.90
CA GLN A 99 32.58 -36.95 21.96
C GLN A 99 31.99 -36.62 20.59
N VAL A 100 31.13 -37.48 20.03
CA VAL A 100 30.48 -37.26 18.73
C VAL A 100 29.63 -35.99 18.76
N LYS A 101 28.87 -35.76 19.84
CA LYS A 101 28.09 -34.53 20.02
C LYS A 101 28.98 -33.30 20.11
N ALA A 102 30.05 -33.35 20.91
CA ALA A 102 31.00 -32.24 21.02
C ALA A 102 31.65 -31.91 19.66
N PHE A 103 32.06 -32.92 18.89
CA PHE A 103 32.58 -32.70 17.53
C PHE A 103 31.56 -32.06 16.60
N GLU A 104 30.29 -32.44 16.69
CA GLU A 104 29.22 -31.88 15.88
C GLU A 104 28.93 -30.41 16.26
N GLU A 105 28.89 -30.11 17.56
CA GLU A 105 28.73 -28.76 18.10
C GLU A 105 29.91 -27.86 17.70
N ASP A 106 31.14 -28.33 17.88
CA ASP A 106 32.37 -27.64 17.46
C ASP A 106 32.36 -27.38 15.95
N ARG A 107 31.96 -28.37 15.15
CA ARG A 107 31.84 -28.21 13.69
C ARG A 107 30.84 -27.12 13.33
N ILE A 108 29.66 -27.10 13.96
CA ILE A 108 28.63 -26.09 13.73
C ILE A 108 29.13 -24.71 14.18
N ALA A 109 29.78 -24.61 15.34
CA ALA A 109 30.36 -23.36 15.84
C ALA A 109 31.43 -22.80 14.90
N GLN A 110 32.35 -23.65 14.43
CA GLN A 110 33.35 -23.28 13.41
C GLN A 110 32.68 -22.84 12.11
N LYS A 111 31.59 -23.49 11.71
CA LYS A 111 30.84 -23.11 10.50
C LYS A 111 30.17 -21.75 10.65
N LYS A 112 29.58 -21.45 11.82
CA LYS A 112 29.00 -20.14 12.13
C LYS A 112 30.06 -19.05 12.12
N ALA A 113 31.19 -19.26 12.78
CA ALA A 113 32.32 -18.34 12.74
C ALA A 113 32.83 -18.10 11.30
N LEU A 114 32.88 -19.14 10.47
CA LEU A 114 33.20 -19.01 9.05
C LEU A 114 32.17 -18.16 8.28
N ILE A 115 30.87 -18.38 8.52
CA ILE A 115 29.79 -17.60 7.90
C ILE A 115 29.89 -16.13 8.32
N GLU A 116 30.10 -15.85 9.61
CA GLU A 116 30.30 -14.49 10.14
C GLU A 116 31.52 -13.80 9.51
N ALA A 117 32.63 -14.53 9.34
CA ALA A 117 33.83 -14.02 8.68
C ALA A 117 33.56 -13.70 7.20
N ILE A 118 32.91 -14.61 6.46
CA ILE A 118 32.52 -14.40 5.06
C ILE A 118 31.57 -13.21 4.92
N TYR A 119 30.59 -13.11 5.82
CA TYR A 119 29.66 -12.00 5.86
C TYR A 119 30.39 -10.67 6.07
N THR A 120 31.26 -10.60 7.08
CA THR A 120 32.02 -9.38 7.37
C THR A 120 32.93 -8.98 6.21
N GLU A 121 33.55 -9.95 5.54
CA GLU A 121 34.41 -9.74 4.37
C GLU A 121 33.64 -9.21 3.15
N LEU A 122 32.47 -9.78 2.86
CA LEU A 122 31.74 -9.51 1.60
C LEU A 122 30.68 -8.42 1.72
N VAL A 123 30.04 -8.28 2.89
CA VAL A 123 28.96 -7.33 3.13
C VAL A 123 29.49 -6.01 3.68
N GLY A 124 30.43 -6.06 4.63
CA GLY A 124 31.15 -4.90 5.14
C GLY A 124 30.28 -3.66 5.42
N ASP A 125 30.36 -2.67 4.52
CA ASP A 125 29.66 -1.39 4.60
C ASP A 125 28.14 -1.46 4.42
N LEU A 126 27.62 -2.59 3.93
CA LEU A 126 26.20 -2.85 3.79
C LEU A 126 25.57 -3.51 5.02
N ALA A 127 26.34 -3.74 6.10
CA ALA A 127 25.87 -4.49 7.27
C ALA A 127 24.63 -3.84 7.94
N ASP A 128 24.56 -2.51 7.95
CA ASP A 128 23.41 -1.76 8.47
C ASP A 128 22.14 -1.92 7.62
N ILE A 129 22.30 -2.37 6.36
CA ILE A 129 21.22 -2.52 5.39
C ILE A 129 20.76 -3.97 5.31
N ILE A 130 21.71 -4.90 5.20
CA ILE A 130 21.49 -6.35 5.12
C ILE A 130 22.18 -7.04 6.30
N PRO A 131 21.59 -7.01 7.51
CA PRO A 131 22.15 -7.68 8.68
C PRO A 131 22.20 -9.19 8.45
N LEU A 132 23.20 -9.87 9.03
CA LEU A 132 23.45 -11.30 8.82
C LEU A 132 22.20 -12.13 9.10
N GLU A 133 21.48 -11.82 10.18
CA GLU A 133 20.27 -12.53 10.62
C GLU A 133 19.17 -12.55 9.57
N ARG A 134 19.13 -11.57 8.66
CA ARG A 134 18.11 -11.47 7.61
C ARG A 134 18.45 -12.27 6.36
N ILE A 135 19.74 -12.40 6.04
CA ILE A 135 20.20 -13.16 4.88
C ILE A 135 20.70 -14.56 5.26
N TYR A 136 20.72 -14.88 6.56
CA TYR A 136 21.23 -16.14 7.08
C TYR A 136 20.41 -17.33 6.58
N ASN A 137 21.10 -18.34 6.04
CA ASN A 137 20.48 -19.57 5.60
C ASN A 137 20.94 -20.74 6.50
N PRO A 138 20.04 -21.39 7.26
CA PRO A 138 20.39 -22.52 8.12
C PRO A 138 21.09 -23.68 7.38
N LYS A 139 20.88 -23.79 6.06
CA LYS A 139 21.56 -24.81 5.25
C LYS A 139 23.07 -24.59 5.15
N TRP A 140 23.58 -23.40 5.45
CA TRP A 140 25.01 -23.11 5.49
C TRP A 140 25.74 -23.86 6.61
N GLU A 141 25.02 -24.24 7.68
CA GLU A 141 25.57 -25.00 8.81
C GLU A 141 25.80 -26.48 8.48
N ASN A 142 25.21 -26.97 7.38
CA ASN A 142 25.35 -28.37 6.97
C ASN A 142 26.80 -28.69 6.60
N ALA A 143 27.28 -29.86 7.03
CA ALA A 143 28.63 -30.34 6.69
C ALA A 143 28.91 -30.40 5.18
N THR A 144 27.87 -30.67 4.38
CA THR A 144 27.98 -30.78 2.92
C THR A 144 28.09 -29.43 2.21
N THR A 145 27.69 -28.34 2.87
CA THR A 145 27.71 -27.01 2.27
C THR A 145 29.14 -26.47 2.26
N LYS A 146 29.69 -26.29 1.06
CA LYS A 146 31.07 -25.82 0.86
C LYS A 146 31.16 -24.31 1.10
N GLU A 147 32.28 -23.85 1.64
CA GLU A 147 32.58 -22.42 1.84
C GLU A 147 32.32 -21.60 0.57
N LYS A 148 32.76 -22.09 -0.59
CA LYS A 148 32.55 -21.44 -1.88
C LYS A 148 31.08 -21.13 -2.15
N ALA A 149 30.17 -22.07 -1.87
CA ALA A 149 28.74 -21.86 -2.10
C ALA A 149 28.17 -20.79 -1.14
N ILE A 150 28.62 -20.76 0.12
CA ILE A 150 28.24 -19.74 1.09
C ILE A 150 28.70 -18.36 0.61
N ARG A 151 29.97 -18.25 0.19
CA ARG A 151 30.54 -17.03 -0.38
C ARG A 151 29.76 -16.54 -1.60
N GLU A 152 29.43 -17.43 -2.53
CA GLU A 152 28.64 -17.09 -3.73
C GLU A 152 27.24 -16.57 -3.37
N GLU A 153 26.55 -17.20 -2.41
CA GLU A 153 25.22 -16.78 -1.97
C GLU A 153 25.25 -15.44 -1.24
N VAL A 154 26.18 -15.26 -0.28
CA VAL A 154 26.37 -13.98 0.44
C VAL A 154 26.75 -12.86 -0.53
N LEU A 155 27.66 -13.12 -1.47
CA LEU A 155 28.06 -12.15 -2.48
C LEU A 155 26.88 -11.75 -3.38
N ALA A 156 26.04 -12.71 -3.77
CA ALA A 156 24.86 -12.43 -4.58
C ALA A 156 23.88 -11.51 -3.83
N GLN A 157 23.66 -11.75 -2.53
CA GLN A 157 22.83 -10.88 -1.68
C GLN A 157 23.44 -9.48 -1.54
N ALA A 158 24.74 -9.37 -1.26
CA ALA A 158 25.44 -8.09 -1.16
C ALA A 158 25.38 -7.29 -2.47
N THR A 159 25.57 -7.97 -3.60
CA THR A 159 25.49 -7.35 -4.94
C THR A 159 24.08 -6.87 -5.24
N ALA A 160 23.05 -7.68 -4.94
CA ALA A 160 21.66 -7.29 -5.10
C ALA A 160 21.31 -6.07 -4.24
N ALA A 161 21.78 -6.04 -2.99
CA ALA A 161 21.59 -4.90 -2.10
C ALA A 161 22.27 -3.63 -2.62
N ARG A 162 23.50 -3.73 -3.12
CA ARG A 162 24.20 -2.59 -3.75
C ARG A 162 23.40 -2.03 -4.93
N ILE A 163 22.96 -2.89 -5.84
CA ILE A 163 22.15 -2.51 -7.00
C ILE A 163 20.84 -1.84 -6.55
N ALA A 164 20.17 -2.39 -5.52
CA ALA A 164 18.94 -1.83 -5.00
C ALA A 164 19.14 -0.42 -4.40
N LEU A 165 20.19 -0.24 -3.60
CA LEU A 165 20.54 1.06 -3.03
C LEU A 165 20.88 2.10 -4.10
N ASP A 166 21.69 1.71 -5.10
CA ASP A 166 22.05 2.59 -6.20
C ASP A 166 20.82 2.95 -7.05
N THR A 167 19.88 2.01 -7.22
CA THR A 167 18.60 2.26 -7.90
C THR A 167 17.75 3.26 -7.13
N ILE A 168 17.56 3.06 -5.82
CA ILE A 168 16.77 3.94 -4.95
C ILE A 168 17.36 5.36 -4.95
N ARG A 169 18.68 5.49 -4.80
CA ARG A 169 19.40 6.77 -4.88
C ARG A 169 19.32 7.39 -6.27
N GLY A 170 19.38 6.57 -7.32
CA GLY A 170 19.31 6.99 -8.71
C GLY A 170 17.98 7.62 -9.11
N MET A 171 16.88 7.31 -8.40
CA MET A 171 15.56 7.92 -8.64
C MET A 171 15.51 9.40 -8.23
N ARG A 172 16.44 9.88 -7.38
CA ARG A 172 16.53 11.30 -6.95
C ARG A 172 15.22 11.88 -6.42
N SER A 173 14.48 11.09 -5.67
CA SER A 173 13.20 11.49 -5.07
C SER A 173 13.38 12.04 -3.66
N ASP A 174 12.56 13.01 -3.23
CA ASP A 174 12.62 13.52 -1.84
C ASP A 174 12.25 12.42 -0.81
N ALA A 175 11.62 11.33 -1.27
CA ALA A 175 11.29 10.16 -0.44
C ALA A 175 12.44 9.14 -0.31
N GLU A 176 13.64 9.43 -0.81
CA GLU A 176 14.78 8.49 -0.80
C GLU A 176 15.02 7.89 0.58
N SER A 177 15.15 8.70 1.63
CA SER A 177 15.41 8.21 2.99
C SER A 177 14.34 7.22 3.46
N LYS A 178 13.07 7.51 3.19
CA LYS A 178 11.95 6.64 3.56
C LYS A 178 11.97 5.34 2.76
N ALA A 179 12.29 5.41 1.48
CA ALA A 179 12.41 4.24 0.62
C ALA A 179 13.59 3.35 1.02
N LEU A 180 14.72 3.93 1.43
CA LEU A 180 15.85 3.21 1.98
C LEU A 180 15.47 2.48 3.28
N ASP A 181 14.71 3.12 4.17
CA ASP A 181 14.27 2.46 5.40
C ASP A 181 13.27 1.32 5.13
N VAL A 182 12.36 1.49 4.16
CA VAL A 182 11.50 0.39 3.68
C VAL A 182 12.36 -0.76 3.14
N TYR A 183 13.38 -0.45 2.34
CA TYR A 183 14.30 -1.47 1.83
C TYR A 183 15.05 -2.20 2.95
N LYS A 184 15.56 -1.51 3.97
CA LYS A 184 16.21 -2.16 5.13
C LYS A 184 15.28 -3.13 5.86
N GLN A 185 13.98 -2.81 5.92
CA GLN A 185 12.99 -3.64 6.62
C GLN A 185 12.56 -4.87 5.81
N THR A 186 12.40 -4.72 4.49
CA THR A 186 11.82 -5.75 3.61
C THR A 186 12.86 -6.48 2.77
N LEU A 187 14.06 -5.91 2.60
CA LEU A 187 15.07 -6.30 1.61
C LEU A 187 14.54 -6.38 0.18
N SER A 188 13.47 -5.64 -0.12
CA SER A 188 12.75 -5.75 -1.37
C SER A 188 12.71 -4.42 -2.12
N LEU A 189 13.35 -4.40 -3.29
CA LEU A 189 13.45 -3.23 -4.16
C LEU A 189 12.08 -2.76 -4.69
N PRO A 190 11.15 -3.64 -5.13
CA PRO A 190 9.83 -3.23 -5.60
C PRO A 190 9.03 -2.42 -4.57
N GLU A 191 9.07 -2.79 -3.30
CA GLU A 191 8.38 -2.13 -2.20
C GLU A 191 8.97 -0.74 -1.94
N ALA A 192 10.30 -0.61 -2.01
CA ALA A 192 10.97 0.68 -1.90
C ALA A 192 10.62 1.60 -3.08
N ILE A 193 10.61 1.08 -4.31
CA ILE A 193 10.19 1.82 -5.51
C ILE A 193 8.71 2.23 -5.41
N SER A 194 7.85 1.35 -4.91
CA SER A 194 6.43 1.66 -4.69
C SER A 194 6.25 2.82 -3.71
N CYS A 195 7.05 2.87 -2.64
CA CYS A 195 7.06 3.99 -1.70
C CYS A 195 7.43 5.32 -2.39
N ILE A 196 8.43 5.30 -3.27
CA ILE A 196 8.83 6.49 -4.06
C ILE A 196 7.70 6.93 -4.99
N ASN A 197 7.18 6.01 -5.78
CA ASN A 197 6.10 6.29 -6.74
C ASN A 197 4.86 6.86 -6.07
N ALA A 198 4.48 6.31 -4.90
CA ALA A 198 3.34 6.82 -4.13
C ALA A 198 3.57 8.27 -3.65
N TYR A 199 4.79 8.58 -3.19
CA TYR A 199 5.14 9.92 -2.77
C TYR A 199 5.14 10.93 -3.94
N GLU A 200 5.72 10.54 -5.08
CA GLU A 200 5.74 11.37 -6.28
C GLU A 200 4.35 11.62 -6.85
N ALA A 201 3.49 10.59 -6.86
CA ALA A 201 2.09 10.73 -7.24
C ALA A 201 1.35 11.71 -6.32
N GLN A 202 1.57 11.61 -5.00
CA GLN A 202 0.98 12.54 -4.03
C GLN A 202 1.47 13.99 -4.24
N LYS A 203 2.78 14.19 -4.48
CA LYS A 203 3.37 15.50 -4.75
C LYS A 203 2.83 16.11 -6.05
N ALA A 204 2.71 15.30 -7.11
CA ALA A 204 2.15 15.73 -8.39
C ALA A 204 0.67 16.12 -8.27
N GLU A 205 -0.11 15.38 -7.49
CA GLU A 205 -1.52 15.68 -7.24
C GLU A 205 -1.69 17.01 -6.48
N ILE A 206 -0.87 17.26 -5.47
CA ILE A 206 -0.87 18.53 -4.74
C ILE A 206 -0.55 19.69 -5.68
N LEU A 207 0.47 19.54 -6.54
CA LEU A 207 0.86 20.58 -7.50
C LEU A 207 -0.23 20.83 -8.56
N ARG A 208 -0.91 19.77 -9.03
CA ARG A 208 -2.03 19.90 -9.97
C ARG A 208 -3.19 20.68 -9.36
N LYS A 209 -3.60 20.34 -8.14
CA LYS A 209 -4.66 21.06 -7.42
C LYS A 209 -4.31 22.52 -7.18
N GLU A 210 -3.04 22.81 -6.87
CA GLU A 210 -2.56 24.18 -6.71
C GLU A 210 -2.63 24.97 -8.02
N GLN A 211 -2.17 24.38 -9.13
CA GLN A 211 -2.24 25.00 -10.46
C GLN A 211 -3.67 25.22 -10.94
N GLU A 212 -4.57 24.27 -10.67
CA GLU A 212 -6.00 24.41 -10.96
C GLU A 212 -6.60 25.57 -10.18
N ARG A 213 -6.34 25.64 -8.87
CA ARG A 213 -6.80 26.76 -8.03
C ARG A 213 -6.27 28.11 -8.52
N GLN A 214 -4.99 28.19 -8.88
CA GLN A 214 -4.41 29.43 -9.42
C GLN A 214 -5.06 29.85 -10.74
N ARG A 215 -5.35 28.90 -11.64
CA ARG A 215 -6.06 29.18 -12.90
C ARG A 215 -7.50 29.64 -12.65
N GLU A 216 -8.19 29.02 -11.70
CA GLU A 216 -9.54 29.44 -11.31
C GLU A 216 -9.54 30.87 -10.74
N GLU A 217 -8.62 31.18 -9.82
CA GLU A 217 -8.45 32.52 -9.25
C GLU A 217 -8.11 33.57 -10.32
N GLU A 218 -7.26 33.24 -11.29
CA GLU A 218 -6.92 34.11 -12.42
C GLU A 218 -8.12 34.33 -13.35
N LEU A 219 -8.85 33.27 -13.68
CA LEU A 219 -10.08 33.37 -14.47
C LEU A 219 -11.16 34.19 -13.76
N GLU A 220 -11.30 34.04 -12.44
CA GLU A 220 -12.21 34.86 -11.64
C GLU A 220 -11.79 36.33 -11.62
N ARG A 221 -10.47 36.60 -11.53
CA ARG A 221 -9.94 37.98 -11.61
C ARG A 221 -10.24 38.60 -12.98
N ILE A 222 -9.96 37.89 -14.07
CA ILE A 222 -10.26 38.35 -15.43
C ILE A 222 -11.77 38.61 -15.59
N ARG A 223 -12.62 37.68 -15.12
CA ARG A 223 -14.08 37.86 -15.15
C ARG A 223 -14.55 39.06 -14.31
N ARG A 224 -13.89 39.37 -13.19
CA ARG A 224 -14.20 40.55 -12.38
C ARG A 224 -13.79 41.82 -13.09
N GLU A 225 -12.57 41.87 -13.63
CA GLU A 225 -12.07 43.02 -14.40
C GLU A 225 -12.92 43.27 -15.65
N GLU A 226 -13.36 42.22 -16.35
CA GLU A 226 -14.25 42.34 -17.50
C GLU A 226 -15.62 42.91 -17.10
N ARG A 227 -16.20 42.44 -15.98
CA ARG A 227 -17.45 43.01 -15.45
C ARG A 227 -17.29 44.47 -15.03
N GLU A 228 -16.20 44.81 -14.36
CA GLU A 228 -15.91 46.19 -13.95
C GLU A 228 -15.72 47.11 -15.16
N LYS A 229 -15.02 46.65 -16.21
CA LYS A 229 -14.90 47.37 -17.49
C LYS A 229 -16.25 47.57 -18.16
N LEU A 230 -17.07 46.52 -18.26
CA LEU A 230 -18.40 46.60 -18.86
C LEU A 230 -19.33 47.53 -18.08
N GLU A 231 -19.29 47.51 -16.74
CA GLU A 231 -20.04 48.43 -15.90
C GLU A 231 -19.56 49.88 -16.02
N ALA A 232 -18.25 50.11 -16.12
CA ALA A 232 -17.68 51.44 -16.34
C ALA A 232 -18.07 51.99 -17.73
N GLU A 233 -18.02 51.15 -18.77
CA GLU A 233 -18.45 51.51 -20.12
C GLU A 233 -19.94 51.86 -20.15
N ARG A 234 -20.79 51.06 -19.49
CA ARG A 234 -22.24 51.33 -19.39
C ARG A 234 -22.51 52.66 -18.70
N LYS A 235 -21.84 52.94 -17.57
CA LYS A 235 -21.97 54.23 -16.86
C LYS A 235 -21.50 55.41 -17.71
N ALA A 236 -20.39 55.27 -18.43
CA ALA A 236 -19.89 56.31 -19.32
C ALA A 236 -20.84 56.59 -20.50
N LEU A 237 -21.49 55.56 -21.03
CA LEU A 237 -22.53 55.72 -22.06
C LEU A 237 -23.76 56.42 -21.50
N GLU A 238 -24.26 55.99 -20.34
CA GLU A 238 -25.40 56.62 -19.64
C GLU A 238 -25.12 58.11 -19.36
N GLU A 239 -23.91 58.46 -18.91
CA GLU A 239 -23.49 59.84 -18.65
C GLU A 239 -23.42 60.66 -19.95
N ARG A 240 -22.85 60.12 -21.02
CA ARG A 240 -22.82 60.78 -22.34
C ARG A 240 -24.22 61.01 -22.90
N GLU A 241 -25.13 60.05 -22.73
CA GLU A 241 -26.53 60.21 -23.15
C GLU A 241 -27.28 61.23 -22.29
N ALA A 242 -27.00 61.30 -20.99
CA ALA A 242 -27.52 62.35 -20.12
C ALA A 242 -27.01 63.74 -20.53
N GLN A 243 -25.71 63.87 -20.83
CA GLN A 243 -25.13 65.12 -21.34
C GLN A 243 -25.72 65.53 -22.69
N ARG A 244 -25.93 64.58 -23.61
CA ARG A 244 -26.57 64.85 -24.91
C ARG A 244 -28.00 65.35 -24.73
N ARG A 245 -28.79 64.70 -23.87
CA ARG A 245 -30.16 65.14 -23.54
C ARG A 245 -30.17 66.54 -22.93
N ALA A 246 -29.30 66.82 -21.96
CA ALA A 246 -29.18 68.15 -21.36
C ALA A 246 -28.76 69.23 -22.37
N ALA A 247 -27.87 68.91 -23.31
CA ALA A 247 -27.46 69.82 -24.38
C ALA A 247 -28.57 70.09 -25.40
N GLU A 248 -29.36 69.06 -25.75
CA GLU A 248 -30.53 69.19 -26.63
C GLU A 248 -31.64 70.02 -25.97
N GLU A 249 -31.94 69.78 -24.69
CA GLU A 249 -32.86 70.60 -23.89
C GLU A 249 -32.41 72.07 -23.82
N ALA A 250 -31.11 72.33 -23.59
CA ALA A 250 -30.57 73.69 -23.57
C ALA A 250 -30.64 74.39 -24.93
N LEU A 251 -30.41 73.67 -26.03
CA LEU A 251 -30.55 74.21 -27.38
C LEU A 251 -32.02 74.51 -27.71
N GLU A 252 -32.94 73.67 -27.28
CA GLU A 252 -34.38 73.90 -27.44
C GLU A 252 -34.84 75.12 -26.63
N GLU A 253 -34.38 75.27 -25.40
CA GLU A 253 -34.62 76.48 -24.59
C GLU A 253 -34.06 77.74 -25.28
N GLN A 254 -32.83 77.67 -25.80
CA GLN A 254 -32.21 78.80 -26.52
C GLN A 254 -32.98 79.14 -27.80
N ARG A 255 -33.49 78.15 -28.53
CA ARG A 255 -34.37 78.36 -29.69
C ARG A 255 -35.67 79.05 -29.29
N ARG A 256 -36.31 78.62 -28.19
CA ARG A 256 -37.53 79.28 -27.68
C ARG A 256 -37.25 80.74 -27.29
N GLN A 257 -36.09 81.03 -26.69
CA GLN A 257 -35.69 82.40 -26.36
C GLN A 257 -35.46 83.26 -27.61
N LEU A 258 -34.74 82.75 -28.61
CA LEU A 258 -34.51 83.43 -29.89
C LEU A 258 -35.80 83.65 -30.68
N GLU A 259 -36.74 82.71 -30.62
CA GLU A 259 -38.05 82.85 -31.26
C GLU A 259 -38.91 83.91 -30.56
N ALA A 260 -38.87 83.97 -29.22
CA ALA A 260 -39.50 85.04 -28.44
C ALA A 260 -38.88 86.42 -28.75
N GLU A 261 -37.55 86.50 -28.89
CA GLU A 261 -36.84 87.74 -29.25
C GLU A 261 -37.15 88.19 -30.68
N LYS A 262 -37.22 87.25 -31.64
CA LYS A 262 -37.67 87.54 -33.01
C LYS A 262 -39.12 88.02 -33.04
N GLN A 263 -40.01 87.42 -32.26
CA GLN A 263 -41.40 87.89 -32.16
C GLN A 263 -41.47 89.32 -31.61
N ALA A 264 -40.66 89.66 -30.60
CA ALA A 264 -40.56 91.02 -30.08
C ALA A 264 -39.96 92.02 -31.10
N ALA A 265 -38.96 91.60 -31.90
CA ALA A 265 -38.35 92.46 -32.91
C ALA A 265 -39.29 92.76 -34.10
N VAL A 266 -40.16 91.81 -34.47
CA VAL A 266 -41.19 92.01 -35.50
C VAL A 266 -42.27 92.97 -35.02
N GLU A 267 -42.64 92.95 -33.72
CA GLU A 267 -43.51 93.99 -33.14
C GLU A 267 -42.85 95.37 -33.19
N HIS A 268 -41.57 95.47 -32.82
CA HIS A 268 -40.83 96.74 -32.83
C HIS A 268 -40.64 97.30 -34.25
N ALA A 269 -40.38 96.46 -35.26
CA ALA A 269 -40.25 96.89 -36.66
C ALA A 269 -41.58 97.38 -37.26
N ARG A 270 -42.72 96.88 -36.76
CA ARG A 270 -44.06 97.40 -37.12
C ARG A 270 -44.33 98.79 -36.56
N GLU A 271 -43.74 99.14 -35.42
CA GLU A 271 -43.89 100.46 -34.81
C GLU A 271 -42.99 101.53 -35.43
N THR A 272 -41.81 101.17 -35.95
CA THR A 272 -40.83 102.13 -36.53
C THR A 272 -40.98 102.40 -38.03
N GLY A 273 -41.82 101.66 -38.77
CA GLY A 273 -41.96 101.77 -40.23
C GLY A 273 -42.89 102.89 -40.76
N ALA A 274 -43.44 103.75 -39.90
CA ALA A 274 -44.51 104.69 -40.27
C ALA A 274 -44.09 106.18 -40.41
N GLN A 275 -42.81 106.53 -40.34
CA GLN A 275 -42.42 107.95 -40.40
C GLN A 275 -40.97 108.17 -40.87
N GLU A 276 -40.77 108.20 -42.19
CA GLU A 276 -39.95 109.19 -42.93
C GLU A 276 -39.81 108.76 -44.40
N VAL A 277 -40.45 109.54 -45.28
CA VAL A 277 -40.45 109.44 -46.74
C VAL A 277 -40.04 110.84 -47.26
N ILE A 278 -39.34 110.88 -48.40
CA ILE A 278 -38.78 112.04 -49.17
C ILE A 278 -37.32 112.31 -48.74
N GLU A 279 -36.26 112.12 -49.52
CA GLU A 279 -35.98 112.37 -50.94
C GLU A 279 -34.67 111.59 -51.26
N SER A 280 -34.62 110.59 -52.16
CA SER A 280 -34.27 110.80 -53.57
C SER A 280 -34.55 109.54 -54.40
N LEU A 281 -35.30 109.71 -55.49
CA LEU A 281 -35.77 108.70 -56.45
C LEU A 281 -34.72 108.35 -57.53
N THR A 282 -34.32 107.06 -57.56
CA THR A 282 -34.35 106.06 -58.69
C THR A 282 -33.52 106.26 -59.99
N PRO A 283 -33.26 105.21 -60.84
CA PRO A 283 -33.80 103.82 -60.82
C PRO A 283 -32.81 102.65 -61.10
N ASP A 284 -33.27 101.46 -60.69
CA ASP A 284 -33.26 100.10 -61.27
C ASP A 284 -32.27 99.68 -62.37
N THR A 285 -31.74 98.46 -62.21
CA THR A 285 -32.07 97.34 -63.11
C THR A 285 -31.96 96.00 -62.39
N GLU A 286 -33.11 95.35 -62.27
CA GLU A 286 -33.28 93.91 -62.10
C GLU A 286 -32.68 93.20 -63.32
N GLU A 287 -31.87 92.15 -63.11
CA GLU A 287 -31.64 91.17 -64.17
C GLU A 287 -32.68 90.05 -64.02
N ASP A 288 -33.71 90.14 -64.85
CA ASP A 288 -34.68 89.10 -65.16
C ASP A 288 -33.94 87.90 -65.78
N THR A 289 -33.72 86.83 -65.02
CA THR A 289 -33.29 85.53 -65.58
C THR A 289 -34.49 84.84 -66.24
N GLN A 290 -34.56 84.87 -67.58
CA GLN A 290 -35.59 84.15 -68.34
C GLN A 290 -35.12 82.73 -68.70
N LEU A 291 -35.89 81.73 -68.26
CA LEU A 291 -35.67 80.31 -68.54
C LEU A 291 -36.20 79.94 -69.93
N TYR A 292 -35.38 79.29 -70.77
CA TYR A 292 -35.76 78.83 -72.11
C TYR A 292 -35.58 77.31 -72.25
N GLU A 293 -36.61 76.61 -72.73
CA GLU A 293 -36.55 75.17 -73.03
C GLU A 293 -36.21 74.91 -74.50
N TYR A 294 -35.10 74.22 -74.77
CA TYR A 294 -34.70 73.78 -76.12
C TYR A 294 -34.64 72.25 -76.19
N ARG A 295 -35.27 71.64 -77.21
CA ARG A 295 -35.06 70.22 -77.54
C ARG A 295 -34.03 70.08 -78.64
N VAL A 296 -32.96 69.35 -78.35
CA VAL A 296 -31.88 69.10 -79.29
C VAL A 296 -31.67 67.58 -79.41
N ALA A 297 -31.59 67.06 -80.63
CA ALA A 297 -31.27 65.65 -80.89
C ALA A 297 -29.77 65.53 -81.23
N LEU A 298 -28.99 64.91 -80.34
CA LEU A 298 -27.53 64.82 -80.47
C LEU A 298 -27.06 63.36 -80.43
N SER A 299 -25.92 63.09 -81.07
CA SER A 299 -25.18 61.84 -80.86
C SER A 299 -24.41 61.88 -79.54
N LYS A 300 -23.99 60.73 -79.00
CA LYS A 300 -23.28 60.66 -77.70
C LYS A 300 -22.05 61.58 -77.64
N LYS A 301 -21.27 61.66 -78.72
CA LYS A 301 -20.11 62.57 -78.84
C LYS A 301 -20.52 64.04 -78.99
N GLY A 302 -21.67 64.31 -79.60
CA GLY A 302 -22.22 65.67 -79.72
C GLY A 302 -22.74 66.21 -78.39
N LYS A 303 -23.29 65.35 -77.53
CA LYS A 303 -23.72 65.70 -76.17
C LYS A 303 -22.56 66.20 -75.31
N GLU A 304 -21.48 65.41 -75.23
CA GLU A 304 -20.30 65.77 -74.42
C GLU A 304 -19.68 67.10 -74.87
N ALA A 305 -19.61 67.36 -76.18
CA ALA A 305 -19.12 68.63 -76.70
C ALA A 305 -20.05 69.82 -76.41
N PHE A 306 -21.37 69.59 -76.36
CA PHE A 306 -22.36 70.61 -76.06
C PHE A 306 -22.36 71.00 -74.58
N GLU A 307 -22.30 70.02 -73.67
CA GLU A 307 -22.20 70.26 -72.21
C GLU A 307 -20.91 71.01 -71.87
N MET A 308 -19.76 70.57 -72.42
CA MET A 308 -18.49 71.29 -72.25
C MET A 308 -18.55 72.73 -72.76
N TYR A 309 -19.29 73.00 -73.84
CA TYR A 309 -19.44 74.35 -74.36
C TYR A 309 -20.26 75.21 -73.40
N LEU A 310 -21.40 74.73 -72.90
CA LEU A 310 -22.25 75.48 -71.96
C LEU A 310 -21.49 75.87 -70.68
N ASP A 311 -20.73 74.94 -70.11
CA ASP A 311 -19.88 75.21 -68.95
C ASP A 311 -18.80 76.26 -69.26
N SER A 312 -18.22 76.20 -70.48
CA SER A 312 -17.15 77.12 -70.89
C SER A 312 -17.60 78.57 -71.08
N VAL A 313 -18.88 78.79 -71.38
CA VAL A 313 -19.46 80.14 -71.53
C VAL A 313 -20.26 80.58 -70.31
N GLY A 314 -20.25 79.80 -69.22
CA GLY A 314 -20.87 80.17 -67.93
C GLY A 314 -22.40 80.15 -67.97
N ILE A 315 -23.00 79.26 -68.76
CA ILE A 315 -24.46 79.08 -68.81
C ILE A 315 -24.83 77.98 -67.82
N ASP A 316 -25.65 78.30 -66.81
CA ASP A 316 -26.22 77.31 -65.89
C ASP A 316 -27.30 76.49 -66.61
N TRP A 317 -27.16 75.16 -66.61
CA TRP A 317 -28.08 74.24 -67.28
C TRP A 317 -28.45 73.06 -66.37
N GLU A 318 -29.66 72.53 -66.56
CA GLU A 318 -30.15 71.33 -65.90
C GLU A 318 -30.77 70.39 -66.95
N MET A 319 -30.49 69.10 -66.84
CA MET A 319 -31.09 68.07 -67.71
C MET A 319 -32.39 67.57 -67.08
N ILE A 320 -33.53 68.01 -67.63
CA ILE A 320 -34.87 67.61 -67.21
C ILE A 320 -35.26 66.25 -67.79
#